data_AF-A0A2V4D2U8-F1
#
_entry.id   AF-A0A2V4D2U8-F1
#
_cell.length_a   1.000
_cell.length_b   1.000
_cell.length_c   1.000
_cell.angle_alpha   90.00
_cell.angle_beta   90.00
_cell.angle_gamma   90.00
#
_symmetry.space_group_name_H-M   'P 1'
#
loop_
_entity.id
_entity.type
_entity.pdbx_description
1 polymer ?
#
loop_
_entity_poly.entity_id
_entity_poly.type
_entity_poly.pdbx_seq_one_letter_code
_entity_poly.pdbx_strand_id
1 'polypeptide(L)'
;MTKFNVLNHELVPHQELVPIEDEVETLSPWGLMEEDEETGEARIRKELLPKIHMSDPIIQVIKETEEKAEMEQAGEDEDFTPRPAGWLADRVLKVIRQSPSAGVTVAYRLIVEGTN
;
A
#
# COMPACT_ATOMS: atom_id res chain seq x y z
N MET A 1 -17.74 11.59 -16.56
CA MET A 1 -18.05 10.22 -16.12
C MET A 1 -17.51 10.08 -14.70
N THR A 2 -18.39 9.89 -13.73
CA THR A 2 -18.01 9.60 -12.34
C THR A 2 -17.22 8.29 -12.34
N LYS A 3 -15.94 8.30 -11.95
CA LYS A 3 -15.16 7.06 -11.80
C LYS A 3 -15.88 6.16 -10.81
N PHE A 4 -16.09 4.91 -11.21
CA PHE A 4 -16.74 3.89 -10.40
C PHE A 4 -15.88 3.59 -9.16
N ASN A 5 -16.46 3.72 -7.96
CA ASN A 5 -15.71 3.52 -6.72
C ASN A 5 -15.61 2.02 -6.39
N VAL A 6 -14.52 1.40 -6.83
CA VAL A 6 -14.24 -0.03 -6.65
C VAL A 6 -14.15 -0.42 -5.16
N LEU A 7 -13.85 0.50 -4.24
CA LEU A 7 -13.68 0.20 -2.82
C LEU A 7 -14.99 -0.17 -2.10
N ASN A 8 -16.15 0.19 -2.65
CA ASN A 8 -17.46 -0.01 -2.02
C ASN A 8 -18.30 -1.08 -2.73
N HIS A 9 -17.75 -2.29 -2.88
CA HIS A 9 -18.43 -3.41 -3.54
C HIS A 9 -18.42 -4.70 -2.71
N GLU A 10 -19.45 -5.54 -2.91
CA GLU A 10 -19.70 -6.77 -2.15
C GLU A 10 -18.49 -7.71 -2.05
N LEU A 11 -17.74 -7.86 -3.15
CA LEU A 11 -16.58 -8.76 -3.22
C LEU A 11 -15.24 -8.06 -2.96
N VAL A 12 -15.24 -6.73 -2.89
CA VAL A 12 -14.00 -5.97 -2.72
C VAL A 12 -13.73 -5.81 -1.23
N PRO A 13 -12.66 -6.42 -0.69
CA PRO A 13 -12.34 -6.27 0.72
C PRO A 13 -11.84 -4.86 1.01
N HIS A 14 -11.87 -4.47 2.27
CA HIS A 14 -11.31 -3.20 2.71
C HIS A 14 -9.78 -3.24 2.55
N GLN A 15 -9.21 -2.17 2.00
CA GLN A 15 -7.80 -2.10 1.66
C GLN A 15 -7.23 -0.72 2.01
N GLU A 16 -6.09 -0.70 2.68
CA GLU A 16 -5.40 0.51 3.13
C GLU A 16 -3.88 0.37 2.95
N LEU A 17 -3.19 1.48 2.77
CA LEU A 17 -1.72 1.50 2.77
C LEU A 17 -1.21 1.39 4.20
N VAL A 18 -0.19 0.54 4.40
CA VAL A 18 0.54 0.54 5.66
C VAL A 18 1.42 1.80 5.71
N PRO A 19 1.41 2.57 6.81
CA PRO A 19 2.36 3.66 7.02
C PRO A 19 3.79 3.12 6.99
N ILE A 20 4.74 3.86 6.41
CA ILE A 20 6.11 3.37 6.19
C ILE A 20 6.79 3.08 7.54
N GLU A 21 6.53 3.93 8.52
CA GLU A 21 6.97 3.79 9.90
C GLU A 21 6.49 2.49 10.58
N ASP A 22 5.31 2.01 10.21
CA ASP A 22 4.66 0.86 10.84
C ASP A 22 4.92 -0.45 10.09
N GLU A 23 5.53 -0.41 8.90
CA GLU A 23 5.74 -1.59 8.05
C GLU A 23 6.60 -2.65 8.76
N VAL A 24 7.62 -2.25 9.51
CA VAL A 24 8.50 -3.16 10.27
C VAL A 24 7.72 -3.89 11.36
N GLU A 25 7.01 -3.14 12.20
CA GLU A 25 6.23 -3.72 13.30
C GLU A 25 5.13 -4.62 12.75
N THR A 26 4.38 -4.11 11.77
CA THR A 26 3.27 -4.81 11.14
C THR A 26 3.74 -6.13 10.56
N LEU A 27 4.86 -6.14 9.83
CA LEU A 27 5.35 -7.33 9.12
C LEU A 27 6.23 -8.27 9.97
N SER A 28 6.56 -7.87 11.20
CA SER A 28 7.40 -8.66 12.13
C SER A 28 6.95 -10.12 12.32
N PRO A 29 5.64 -10.47 12.36
CA PRO A 29 5.22 -11.85 12.62
C PRO A 29 5.59 -12.84 11.50
N TRP A 30 5.85 -12.36 10.27
CA TRP A 30 6.17 -13.21 9.13
C TRP A 30 7.65 -13.54 9.01
N GLY A 31 8.52 -13.04 9.89
CA GLY A 31 9.95 -13.35 9.86
C GLY A 31 10.63 -12.90 8.56
N LEU A 32 10.26 -11.72 8.06
CA LEU A 32 10.76 -11.17 6.79
C LEU A 32 12.04 -10.34 6.95
N MET A 33 12.58 -10.22 8.16
CA MET A 33 13.81 -9.45 8.42
C MET A 33 15.03 -10.18 7.87
N GLU A 34 15.90 -9.44 7.19
CA GLU A 34 17.19 -9.89 6.66
C GLU A 34 18.24 -8.80 6.92
N GLU A 35 19.50 -9.20 7.07
CA GLU A 35 20.62 -8.25 7.11
C GLU A 35 21.02 -7.94 5.68
N ASP A 36 21.04 -6.65 5.33
CA ASP A 36 21.49 -6.18 4.03
C ASP A 36 23.00 -6.47 3.89
N GLU A 37 23.40 -7.21 2.85
CA GLU A 37 24.79 -7.67 2.68
C GLU A 37 25.79 -6.53 2.46
N GLU A 38 25.33 -5.37 1.99
CA GLU A 38 26.18 -4.23 1.67
C GLU A 38 26.33 -3.28 2.86
N THR A 39 25.23 -3.03 3.57
CA THR A 39 25.18 -2.04 4.66
C THR A 39 25.23 -2.67 6.06
N GLY A 40 24.90 -3.96 6.18
CA GLY A 40 24.73 -4.64 7.46
C GLY A 40 23.48 -4.21 8.23
N GLU A 41 22.61 -3.40 7.62
CA GLU A 41 21.39 -2.90 8.26
C GLU A 41 20.23 -3.90 8.12
N ALA A 42 19.32 -3.89 9.09
CA ALA A 42 18.15 -4.76 9.06
C ALA A 42 17.13 -4.25 8.01
N ARG A 43 16.85 -5.07 7.01
CA ARG A 43 15.89 -4.80 5.91
C ARG A 43 14.73 -5.79 5.94
N ILE A 44 13.53 -5.34 5.60
CA ILE A 44 12.39 -6.22 5.37
C ILE A 44 12.43 -6.74 3.93
N ARG A 45 12.35 -8.07 3.75
CA ARG A 45 12.16 -8.72 2.44
C ARG A 45 10.72 -8.61 1.93
N LYS A 46 10.32 -7.38 1.58
CA LYS A 46 8.99 -7.09 1.03
C LYS A 46 8.70 -7.85 -0.25
N GLU A 47 9.73 -8.20 -1.02
CA GLU A 47 9.66 -8.95 -2.28
C GLU A 47 9.05 -10.35 -2.16
N LEU A 48 9.00 -10.91 -0.94
CA LEU A 48 8.37 -12.20 -0.64
C LEU A 48 6.85 -12.08 -0.47
N LEU A 49 6.32 -10.87 -0.32
CA LEU A 49 4.88 -10.66 -0.21
C LEU A 49 4.19 -10.90 -1.57
N PRO A 50 2.94 -11.38 -1.57
CA PRO A 50 2.13 -11.45 -2.78
C PRO A 50 2.06 -10.09 -3.49
N LYS A 51 2.31 -10.07 -4.79
CA LYS A 51 2.44 -8.81 -5.54
C LYS A 51 1.08 -8.31 -6.04
N ILE A 52 0.89 -6.99 -6.08
CA ILE A 52 -0.21 -6.31 -6.76
C ILE A 52 0.35 -5.28 -7.72
N HIS A 53 -0.17 -5.24 -8.94
CA HIS A 53 0.37 -4.36 -9.97
C HIS A 53 -0.19 -2.94 -9.79
N MET A 54 0.62 -1.91 -10.08
CA MET A 54 0.19 -0.52 -9.94
C MET A 54 -1.05 -0.19 -10.80
N SER A 55 -1.25 -0.88 -11.93
CA SER A 55 -2.45 -0.71 -12.76
C SER A 55 -3.72 -1.36 -12.22
N ASP A 56 -3.67 -2.03 -11.07
CA ASP A 56 -4.86 -2.58 -10.43
C ASP A 56 -5.84 -1.44 -10.10
N PRO A 57 -7.14 -1.59 -10.38
CA PRO A 57 -8.10 -0.50 -10.20
C PRO A 57 -8.20 -0.03 -8.75
N ILE A 58 -7.96 -0.89 -7.76
CA ILE A 58 -7.99 -0.49 -6.34
C ILE A 58 -6.81 0.41 -6.03
N ILE A 59 -5.63 0.08 -6.53
CA ILE A 59 -4.41 0.87 -6.38
C ILE A 59 -4.58 2.25 -7.05
N GLN A 60 -5.21 2.30 -8.22
CA GLN A 60 -5.53 3.56 -8.90
C GLN A 60 -6.49 4.44 -8.07
N VAL A 61 -7.54 3.85 -7.48
CA VAL A 61 -8.48 4.61 -6.62
C VAL A 61 -7.79 5.13 -5.36
N ILE A 62 -6.94 4.32 -4.71
CA ILE A 62 -6.17 4.76 -3.53
C ILE A 62 -5.25 5.92 -3.91
N LYS A 63 -4.51 5.79 -5.00
CA LYS A 63 -3.62 6.84 -5.51
C LYS A 63 -4.38 8.16 -5.74
N GLU A 64 -5.51 8.10 -6.45
CA GLU A 64 -6.32 9.29 -6.73
C GLU A 64 -6.91 9.92 -5.47
N THR A 65 -7.25 9.10 -4.46
CA THR A 65 -7.79 9.58 -3.18
C THR A 65 -6.72 10.34 -2.40
N GLU A 66 -5.51 9.79 -2.33
CA GLU A 66 -4.36 10.41 -1.67
C GLU A 66 -3.93 11.70 -2.39
N GLU A 67 -3.81 11.66 -3.72
CA GLU A 67 -3.47 12.86 -4.53
C GLU A 67 -4.54 13.96 -4.39
N LYS A 68 -5.83 13.60 -4.25
CA LYS A 68 -6.89 14.58 -4.02
C LYS A 68 -6.78 15.23 -2.64
N ALA A 69 -6.55 14.43 -1.59
CA ALA A 69 -6.34 14.94 -0.24
C ALA A 69 -5.11 15.86 -0.17
N GLU A 70 -4.06 15.48 -0.89
CA GLU A 70 -2.83 16.24 -1.04
C GLU A 70 -3.07 17.59 -1.73
N MET A 71 -3.82 17.62 -2.83
CA MET A 71 -4.19 18.86 -3.52
C MET A 71 -5.03 19.80 -2.66
N GLU A 72 -5.91 19.24 -1.81
CA GLU A 72 -6.70 20.02 -0.84
C GLU A 72 -5.77 20.67 0.20
N GLN A 73 -4.83 19.91 0.76
CA GLN A 73 -3.85 20.39 1.73
C GLN A 73 -2.88 21.42 1.12
N ALA A 74 -2.46 21.22 -0.13
CA ALA A 74 -1.63 22.17 -0.87
C ALA A 74 -2.32 23.52 -1.10
N GLY A 75 -3.65 23.56 -1.14
CA GLY A 75 -4.41 24.80 -1.23
C GLY A 75 -4.44 25.61 0.08
N GLU A 76 -4.12 24.97 1.21
CA GLU A 76 -4.17 25.55 2.55
C GLU A 76 -2.79 25.90 3.12
N ASP A 77 -1.72 25.24 2.65
CA ASP A 77 -0.35 25.36 3.17
C ASP A 77 0.64 25.83 2.08
N GLU A 78 1.29 26.99 2.29
CA GLU A 78 2.26 27.57 1.35
C GLU A 78 3.58 26.77 1.28
N ASP A 79 3.91 25.98 2.30
CA ASP A 79 5.13 25.14 2.37
C ASP A 79 4.88 23.69 1.91
N PHE A 80 3.74 23.45 1.27
CA PHE A 80 3.34 22.11 0.84
C PHE A 80 4.36 21.46 -0.11
N THR A 81 4.89 20.31 0.29
CA THR A 81 5.83 19.52 -0.53
C THR A 81 5.11 18.34 -1.19
N PRO A 82 5.02 18.30 -2.53
CA PRO A 82 4.34 17.21 -3.22
C PRO A 82 5.09 15.88 -3.07
N ARG A 83 4.34 14.78 -3.02
CA ARG A 83 4.85 13.42 -3.05
C ARG A 83 5.65 13.18 -4.34
N PRO A 84 6.76 12.43 -4.28
CA PRO A 84 7.57 12.17 -5.46
C PRO A 84 6.83 11.29 -6.48
N ALA A 85 7.24 11.36 -7.74
CA ALA A 85 6.77 10.43 -8.76
C ALA A 85 7.13 8.99 -8.35
N GLY A 86 6.18 8.05 -8.51
CA GLY A 86 6.37 6.65 -8.14
C GLY A 86 6.32 6.36 -6.64
N TRP A 87 5.83 7.29 -5.80
CA TRP A 87 5.73 7.13 -4.33
C TRP A 87 5.00 5.86 -3.85
N LEU A 88 4.21 5.25 -4.73
CA LEU A 88 3.40 4.07 -4.47
C LEU A 88 4.16 2.75 -4.72
N ALA A 89 5.26 2.80 -5.48
CA ALA A 89 6.12 1.65 -5.68
C ALA A 89 6.74 1.22 -4.34
N ASP A 90 6.91 -0.09 -4.15
CA ASP A 90 7.48 -0.71 -2.94
C ASP A 90 6.72 -0.46 -1.62
N ARG A 91 5.52 0.12 -1.70
CA ARG A 91 4.59 0.27 -0.58
C ARG A 91 3.83 -1.04 -0.33
N VAL A 92 3.45 -1.23 0.93
CA VAL A 92 2.70 -2.41 1.37
C VAL A 92 1.22 -2.07 1.50
N LEU A 93 0.39 -2.86 0.82
CA LEU A 93 -1.06 -2.82 0.92
C LEU A 93 -1.56 -3.84 1.94
N LYS A 94 -2.36 -3.40 2.90
CA LYS A 94 -3.07 -4.25 3.85
C LYS A 94 -4.47 -4.54 3.35
N VAL A 95 -4.81 -5.82 3.25
CA VAL A 95 -6.09 -6.33 2.76
C VAL A 95 -6.85 -6.97 3.90
N ILE A 96 -7.99 -6.39 4.27
CA ILE A 96 -8.85 -6.85 5.38
C ILE A 96 -10.13 -7.43 4.77
N ARG A 97 -10.27 -8.75 4.82
CA ARG A 97 -11.45 -9.46 4.28
C ARG A 97 -12.20 -10.21 5.35
N GLN A 98 -13.51 -10.31 5.17
CA GLN A 98 -14.35 -11.21 5.96
C GLN A 98 -14.06 -12.66 5.56
N SER A 99 -13.93 -13.53 6.56
CA SER A 99 -13.66 -14.96 6.40
C SER A 99 -14.75 -15.77 7.10
N PRO A 100 -15.42 -16.70 6.40
CA PRO A 100 -16.44 -17.55 7.02
C PRO A 100 -15.91 -18.39 8.18
N SER A 101 -14.62 -18.74 8.20
CA SER A 101 -14.01 -19.60 9.22
C SER A 101 -13.30 -18.83 10.34
N ALA A 102 -12.73 -17.67 10.02
CA ALA A 102 -11.89 -16.90 10.95
C ALA A 102 -12.50 -15.55 11.37
N GLY A 103 -13.69 -15.22 10.87
CA GLY A 103 -14.31 -13.90 11.04
C GLY A 103 -13.64 -12.86 10.15
N VAL A 104 -12.40 -12.49 10.46
CA VAL A 104 -11.61 -11.52 9.69
C VAL A 104 -10.24 -12.11 9.36
N THR A 105 -9.75 -11.85 8.15
CA THR A 105 -8.40 -12.22 7.72
C THR A 105 -7.70 -11.02 7.15
N VAL A 106 -6.47 -10.80 7.61
CA VAL A 106 -5.59 -9.73 7.13
C VAL A 106 -4.49 -10.35 6.29
N ALA A 107 -4.25 -9.79 5.11
CA ALA A 107 -3.15 -10.16 4.22
C ALA A 107 -2.40 -8.92 3.77
N TYR A 108 -1.12 -9.06 3.44
CA TYR A 108 -0.27 -7.96 3.00
C TYR A 108 0.21 -8.23 1.58
N ARG A 109 0.27 -7.19 0.75
CA ARG A 109 0.69 -7.28 -0.65
C ARG A 109 1.70 -6.18 -0.98
N LEU A 110 2.71 -6.51 -1.77
CA LEU A 110 3.68 -5.53 -2.28
C LEU A 110 3.17 -4.90 -3.56
N ILE A 111 3.14 -3.58 -3.63
CA ILE A 111 2.83 -2.83 -4.85
C ILE A 111 4.06 -2.84 -5.76
N VAL A 112 3.89 -3.32 -6.98
CA VAL A 112 4.95 -3.38 -8.00
C VAL A 112 4.56 -2.59 -9.24
N GLU A 113 5.54 -1.91 -9.81
CA GLU A 113 5.46 -1.39 -11.17
C GLU A 113 5.80 -2.53 -12.14
N GLY A 114 5.03 -2.66 -13.22
CA GLY A 114 5.27 -3.70 -14.21
C GLY A 114 6.61 -3.50 -14.89
N THR A 115 7.47 -4.50 -14.80
CA THR A 115 8.53 -4.69 -15.79
C THR A 115 7.86 -5.15 -17.08
N ASN A 116 7.88 -4.29 -18.09
CA ASN A 116 7.53 -4.67 -19.46
C ASN A 116 8.65 -5.53 -20.04
#